data_AF-A0A9X8DVK2-F1
#
_entry.id   AF-A0A9X8DVK2-F1
#
_cell.length_a   1.000
_cell.length_b   1.000
_cell.length_c   1.000
_cell.angle_alpha   90.00
_cell.angle_beta   90.00
_cell.angle_gamma   90.00
#
_symmetry.space_group_name_H-M   'P 1'
#
loop_
_entity.id
_entity.type
_entity.pdbx_description
1 polymer ?
#
loop_
_entity_poly.entity_id
_entity_poly.type
_entity_poly.pdbx_seq_one_letter_code
_entity_poly.pdbx_strand_id
1 'polypeptide(L)'
;MQRLAQLRDVAGKDRLEDLVSCLAQWSPIPVTYAGGASSIDDVDLVGRLGKGHVDVSIGSALDIFGGSLSYDALVAYTKQTLTQH
;
A
#
# COMPACT_ATOMS: atom_id res chain seq x y z
N MET A 1 11.55 -16.31 11.04
CA MET A 1 11.84 -14.87 10.88
C MET A 1 11.60 -14.51 9.43
N GLN A 2 10.39 -14.08 9.08
CA GLN A 2 10.07 -13.66 7.70
C GLN A 2 10.70 -12.28 7.47
N ARG A 3 11.54 -12.17 6.44
CA ARG A 3 12.25 -10.95 6.10
C ARG A 3 11.26 -10.06 5.34
N LEU A 4 10.82 -8.95 5.91
CA LEU A 4 10.01 -7.97 5.19
C LEU A 4 10.92 -7.23 4.21
N ALA A 5 10.62 -7.29 2.91
CA ALA A 5 11.31 -6.47 1.93
C ALA A 5 10.47 -5.21 1.66
N GLN A 6 11.07 -4.05 1.88
CA GLN A 6 10.48 -2.76 1.51
C GLN A 6 11.05 -2.30 0.19
N LEU A 7 10.17 -2.04 -0.77
CA LEU A 7 10.54 -1.46 -2.07
C LEU A 7 10.15 0.00 -2.08
N ARG A 8 11.16 0.87 -2.17
CA ARG A 8 10.97 2.30 -2.35
C ARG A 8 10.85 2.60 -3.83
N ASP A 9 9.72 3.16 -4.23
CA ASP A 9 9.58 3.72 -5.56
C ASP A 9 10.22 5.10 -5.63
N VAL A 10 10.95 5.36 -6.71
CA VAL A 10 11.55 6.67 -7.03
C VAL A 10 10.85 7.31 -8.24
N ALA A 11 10.02 6.55 -8.96
CA ALA A 11 9.45 6.91 -10.25
C ALA A 11 8.08 7.62 -10.17
N GLY A 12 7.43 7.62 -9.01
CA GLY A 12 6.13 8.27 -8.84
C GLY A 12 4.94 7.36 -9.20
N LYS A 13 3.73 7.88 -8.96
CA LYS A 13 2.46 7.14 -8.88
C LYS A 13 2.06 6.40 -10.17
N ASP A 14 2.63 6.77 -11.32
CA ASP A 14 2.27 6.28 -12.66
C ASP A 14 2.56 4.78 -12.92
N ARG A 15 3.24 4.08 -11.99
CA ARG A 15 3.56 2.65 -12.12
C ARG A 15 3.09 1.77 -10.97
N LEU A 16 2.24 2.30 -10.09
CA LEU A 16 1.74 1.58 -8.91
C LEU A 16 1.11 0.22 -9.29
N GLU A 17 0.22 0.20 -10.28
CA GLU A 17 -0.53 -1.00 -10.68
C GLU A 17 0.37 -2.12 -11.20
N ASP A 18 1.23 -1.81 -12.17
CA ASP A 18 2.17 -2.75 -12.77
C ASP A 18 3.11 -3.34 -11.72
N LEU A 19 3.63 -2.47 -10.84
CA LEU A 19 4.60 -2.86 -9.83
C LEU A 19 3.97 -3.76 -8.78
N VAL A 20 2.80 -3.40 -8.24
CA VAL A 20 2.07 -4.22 -7.26
C VAL A 20 1.72 -5.57 -7.88
N SER A 21 1.26 -5.60 -9.13
CA SER A 21 0.93 -6.85 -9.83
C SER A 21 2.16 -7.75 -10.02
N CYS A 22 3.30 -7.18 -10.42
CA CYS A 22 4.55 -7.92 -10.54
C CYS A 22 5.01 -8.45 -9.17
N LEU A 23 4.91 -7.65 -8.11
CA LEU A 23 5.30 -8.06 -6.77
C LEU A 23 4.43 -9.18 -6.22
N ALA A 24 3.12 -9.10 -6.41
CA ALA A 24 2.19 -10.15 -6.04
C ALA A 24 2.49 -11.47 -6.78
N GLN A 25 2.93 -11.39 -8.03
CA GLN A 25 3.22 -12.58 -8.85
C GLN A 25 4.59 -13.20 -8.58
N TRP A 26 5.62 -12.37 -8.41
CA TRP A 26 7.02 -12.83 -8.48
C TRP A 26 7.75 -12.76 -7.15
N SER A 27 7.24 -12.02 -6.16
CA SER A 27 7.93 -11.93 -4.87
C SER A 27 7.85 -13.29 -4.14
N PRO A 28 8.99 -13.85 -3.71
CA PRO A 28 9.00 -15.11 -2.98
C PRO A 28 8.52 -14.96 -1.52
N ILE A 29 8.36 -13.72 -1.04
CA ILE A 29 7.99 -13.37 0.34
C ILE A 29 6.99 -12.21 0.34
N PRO A 30 6.17 -12.06 1.40
CA PRO A 30 5.34 -10.88 1.55
C PRO A 30 6.17 -9.59 1.50
N VAL A 31 5.68 -8.59 0.78
CA VAL A 31 6.38 -7.33 0.55
C VAL A 31 5.53 -6.14 0.94
N THR A 32 6.18 -5.08 1.40
CA THR A 32 5.52 -3.79 1.63
C THR A 32 6.01 -2.79 0.60
N TYR A 33 5.09 -2.26 -0.20
CA TYR A 33 5.33 -1.19 -1.13
C TYR A 33 5.36 0.17 -0.42
N ALA A 34 6.37 0.98 -0.73
CA ALA A 34 6.58 2.31 -0.17
C ALA A 34 6.84 3.33 -1.28
N GLY A 35 5.79 3.89 -1.88
CA GLY A 35 5.94 4.85 -2.96
C GLY A 35 4.65 5.61 -3.30
N GLY A 36 4.55 6.88 -2.93
CA GLY A 36 3.57 7.81 -3.51
C GLY A 36 2.07 7.52 -3.28
N ALA A 37 1.70 6.44 -2.59
CA ALA A 37 0.33 6.18 -2.19
C ALA A 37 -0.18 7.33 -1.30
N SER A 38 -1.28 7.94 -1.70
CA SER A 38 -1.79 9.20 -1.15
C SER A 38 -3.31 9.27 -1.07
N SER A 39 -4.03 8.25 -1.53
CA SER A 39 -5.49 8.16 -1.41
C SER A 39 -5.93 6.78 -0.91
N ILE A 40 -7.19 6.69 -0.47
CA ILE A 40 -7.84 5.41 -0.15
C ILE A 40 -7.92 4.51 -1.39
N ASP A 41 -8.12 5.10 -2.58
CA ASP A 41 -8.13 4.34 -3.84
C ASP A 41 -6.80 3.63 -4.10
N ASP A 42 -5.67 4.24 -3.75
CA ASP A 42 -4.36 3.59 -3.87
C ASP A 42 -4.25 2.38 -2.94
N VAL A 43 -4.83 2.48 -1.73
CA VAL A 43 -4.86 1.38 -0.75
C VAL A 43 -5.74 0.24 -1.26
N ASP A 44 -6.91 0.55 -1.79
CA ASP A 44 -7.81 -0.43 -2.39
C ASP A 44 -7.17 -1.12 -3.60
N LEU A 45 -6.52 -0.34 -4.47
CA LEU A 45 -5.80 -0.85 -5.63
C LEU A 45 -4.69 -1.82 -5.22
N VAL A 46 -3.90 -1.47 -4.20
CA VAL A 46 -2.87 -2.38 -3.66
C VAL A 46 -3.49 -3.63 -3.05
N GLY A 47 -4.60 -3.50 -2.30
CA GLY A 47 -5.31 -4.66 -1.76
C GLY A 47 -5.77 -5.63 -2.85
N ARG A 48 -6.38 -5.10 -3.92
CA ARG A 48 -6.89 -5.90 -5.06
C ARG A 48 -5.77 -6.57 -5.87
N LEU A 49 -4.74 -5.81 -6.24
CA LEU A 49 -3.64 -6.32 -7.07
C LEU A 49 -2.64 -7.15 -6.27
N GLY A 50 -2.45 -6.79 -5.01
CA GLY A 50 -1.51 -7.40 -4.07
C GLY A 50 -1.91 -8.80 -3.61
N LYS A 51 -3.20 -9.15 -3.68
CA LYS A 51 -3.75 -10.48 -3.35
C LYS A 51 -3.30 -11.00 -1.97
N GLY A 52 -3.18 -10.11 -0.99
CA GLY A 52 -2.70 -10.42 0.36
C GLY A 52 -1.19 -10.68 0.48
N HIS A 53 -0.43 -10.51 -0.60
CA HIS A 53 1.03 -10.68 -0.64
C HIS A 53 1.81 -9.36 -0.68
N VAL A 54 1.11 -8.27 -1.00
CA VAL A 54 1.66 -6.90 -1.08
C VAL A 54 0.88 -5.98 -0.16
N ASP A 55 1.57 -5.41 0.82
CA ASP A 55 1.06 -4.34 1.68
C ASP A 55 1.51 -2.97 1.14
N VAL A 56 0.87 -1.89 1.60
CA VAL A 56 1.27 -0.51 1.28
C VAL A 56 1.61 0.27 2.55
N SER A 57 2.61 1.15 2.43
CA SER A 57 2.93 2.14 3.45
C SER A 57 2.58 3.55 2.97
N ILE A 58 1.91 4.32 3.84
CA ILE A 58 1.54 5.70 3.59
C ILE A 58 2.19 6.57 4.67
N GLY A 59 2.96 7.56 4.24
CA GLY A 59 3.66 8.50 5.11
C GLY A 59 3.20 9.93 4.86
N SER A 60 3.96 10.67 4.05
CA SER A 60 3.79 12.11 3.81
C SER A 60 2.41 12.56 3.33
N ALA A 61 1.57 11.66 2.82
CA ALA A 61 0.21 12.00 2.42
C ALA A 61 -0.75 12.14 3.61
N LEU A 62 -0.41 11.60 4.79
CA LEU A 62 -1.26 11.68 5.97
C LEU A 62 -1.29 13.09 6.55
N ASP A 63 -2.46 13.50 7.03
CA ASP A 63 -2.71 14.75 7.74
C ASP A 63 -1.78 14.96 8.93
N ILE A 64 -1.49 13.90 9.70
CA ILE A 64 -0.54 13.92 10.82
C ILE A 64 0.91 14.23 10.39
N PHE A 65 1.23 14.14 9.11
CA PHE A 65 2.52 14.48 8.51
C PHE A 65 2.45 15.70 7.57
N GLY A 66 1.33 16.43 7.56
CA GLY A 66 1.13 17.64 6.75
C GLY A 66 0.54 17.40 5.35
N GLY A 67 0.07 16.18 5.08
CA GLY A 67 -0.68 15.85 3.86
C GLY A 67 -2.18 16.09 3.99
N SER A 68 -2.96 15.60 3.02
CA SER A 68 -4.41 15.80 2.93
C SER A 68 -5.24 14.56 3.25
N LEU A 69 -4.61 13.38 3.37
CA LEU A 69 -5.30 12.13 3.68
C LEU A 69 -5.50 11.99 5.18
N SER A 70 -6.74 11.84 5.64
CA SER A 70 -7.00 11.67 7.06
C SER A 70 -6.51 10.32 7.60
N TYR A 71 -5.65 10.35 8.62
CA TYR A 71 -5.20 9.13 9.31
C TYR A 71 -6.37 8.33 9.88
N ASP A 72 -7.31 8.99 10.55
CA ASP A 72 -8.46 8.33 11.17
C ASP A 72 -9.37 7.68 10.13
N ALA A 73 -9.61 8.35 9.00
CA ALA A 73 -10.39 7.81 7.90
C ALA A 73 -9.72 6.57 7.29
N LEU A 74 -8.40 6.61 7.10
CA LEU A 74 -7.62 5.48 6.60
C LEU A 74 -7.66 4.28 7.56
N VAL A 75 -7.53 4.51 8.88
CA VAL A 75 -7.62 3.46 9.89
C VAL A 75 -9.03 2.85 9.93
N ALA A 76 -10.07 3.68 9.85
CA ALA A 76 -11.46 3.21 9.81
C ALA A 76 -11.72 2.34 8.57
N TYR A 77 -11.25 2.79 7.39
CA TYR A 77 -11.33 2.02 6.15
C TYR A 77 -10.62 0.66 6.28
N THR A 78 -9.36 0.66 6.72
CA THR A 78 -8.54 -0.56 6.85
C THR A 78 -9.19 -1.57 7.80
N LYS A 79 -9.77 -1.12 8.92
CA LYS A 79 -10.49 -1.99 9.86
C LYS A 79 -11.73 -2.63 9.24
N GLN A 80 -12.50 -1.88 8.44
CA GLN A 80 -13.67 -2.42 7.75
C GLN A 80 -13.27 -3.51 6.76
N THR A 81 -12.24 -3.25 5.95
CA THR A 81 -11.75 -4.18 4.92
C THR A 81 -11.12 -5.45 5.52
N LEU A 82 -10.43 -5.36 6.66
CA LEU A 82 -9.84 -6.51 7.36
C LEU A 82 -10.88 -7.43 8.02
N THR A 83 -12.10 -6.96 8.26
CA THR A 83 -13.14 -7.76 8.93
C THR A 83 -13.97 -8.58 7.92
N GLN A 84 -13.74 -8.42 6.62
CA GLN A 84 -14.49 -9.08 5.54
C GLN A 84 -13.76 -10.27 4.89
N HIS A 85 -12.59 -10.67 5.40
CA HIS A 85 -11.82 -11.83 4.97
C HIS A 85 -11.48 -12.73 6.17
#